data_AF-A0A520Y0L0-F1
#
_entry.id   AF-A0A520Y0L0-F1
#
_cell.length_a   1.000
_cell.length_b   1.000
_cell.length_c   1.000
_cell.angle_alpha   90.00
_cell.angle_beta   90.00
_cell.angle_gamma   90.00
#
_symmetry.space_group_name_H-M   'P 1'
#
loop_
_entity.id
_entity.type
_entity.pdbx_description
1 polymer ?
#
loop_
_entity_poly.entity_id
_entity_poly.type
_entity_poly.pdbx_seq_one_letter_code
_entity_poly.pdbx_strand_id
1 'polypeptide(L)'
;MKTETCIHTPVTVAGIQVVGCGECGAVGWFRGVEWLDPAEGMAELFGQYDLVGRLDSLSAPAPEVLLYRPPNRRWRSHLDAFPKHVWLEAAPDLWLSHDDEHLLLAPANPIHLENLTRGA
;
A
#
# COMPACT_ATOMS: atom_id res chain seq x y z
N MET A 1 -11.46 -13.33 -18.29
CA MET A 1 -12.44 -12.34 -18.78
C MET A 1 -12.93 -11.57 -17.56
N LYS A 2 -12.24 -10.48 -17.19
CA LYS A 2 -12.60 -9.67 -16.01
C LYS A 2 -13.61 -8.62 -16.49
N THR A 3 -14.77 -8.63 -15.84
CA THR A 3 -15.96 -7.83 -16.13
C THR A 3 -15.63 -6.35 -16.26
N GLU A 4 -16.20 -5.76 -17.29
CA GLU A 4 -16.15 -4.34 -17.61
C GLU A 4 -16.75 -3.52 -16.46
N THR A 5 -16.12 -2.37 -16.17
CA THR A 5 -16.54 -1.28 -15.26
C THR A 5 -16.38 -1.44 -13.74
N CYS A 6 -15.15 -1.61 -13.25
CA CYS A 6 -14.83 -1.15 -11.89
C CYS A 6 -14.84 0.39 -11.84
N ILE A 7 -15.57 0.99 -10.89
CA ILE A 7 -15.57 2.44 -10.66
C ILE A 7 -14.42 2.80 -9.73
N HIS A 8 -13.45 3.53 -10.27
CA HIS A 8 -12.29 3.99 -9.53
C HIS A 8 -12.52 5.41 -9.01
N THR A 9 -12.83 5.53 -7.72
CA THR A 9 -13.04 6.82 -7.07
C THR A 9 -11.77 7.24 -6.33
N PRO A 10 -11.13 8.35 -6.70
CA PRO A 10 -9.95 8.82 -6.00
C PRO A 10 -10.29 9.41 -4.62
N VAL A 11 -9.47 9.11 -3.62
CA VAL A 11 -9.48 9.72 -2.30
C VAL A 11 -8.27 10.64 -2.18
N THR A 12 -8.46 11.87 -1.71
CA THR A 12 -7.34 12.81 -1.50
C THR A 12 -6.80 12.70 -0.08
N VAL A 13 -5.50 12.46 0.04
CA VAL A 13 -4.77 12.34 1.31
C VAL A 13 -3.42 13.03 1.15
N ALA A 14 -3.03 13.87 2.11
CA ALA A 14 -1.72 14.54 2.14
C ALA A 14 -1.33 15.29 0.83
N GLY A 15 -2.30 15.73 0.03
CA GLY A 15 -2.06 16.42 -1.24
C GLY A 15 -1.88 15.49 -2.45
N ILE A 16 -1.98 14.18 -2.26
CA ILE A 16 -2.05 13.20 -3.35
C ILE A 16 -3.44 12.59 -3.45
N GLN A 17 -3.80 12.15 -4.65
CA GLN A 17 -5.02 11.39 -4.90
C GLN A 17 -4.65 9.91 -5.05
N VAL A 18 -5.39 9.05 -4.39
CA VAL A 18 -5.20 7.61 -4.38
C VAL A 18 -6.46 6.94 -4.88
N VAL A 19 -6.32 6.03 -5.82
CA VAL A 19 -7.38 5.09 -6.21
C VAL A 19 -6.97 3.74 -5.66
N GLY A 20 -7.69 3.21 -4.67
CA GLY A 20 -7.54 1.81 -4.22
C GLY A 20 -8.81 1.03 -4.51
N CYS A 21 -8.78 0.09 -5.45
CA CYS A 21 -9.96 -0.67 -5.84
C CYS A 21 -9.92 -2.09 -5.29
N GLY A 22 -10.80 -2.38 -4.33
CA GLY A 22 -10.87 -3.71 -3.72
C GLY A 22 -11.41 -4.81 -4.64
N GLU A 23 -12.12 -4.45 -5.72
CA GLU A 23 -12.68 -5.42 -6.67
C GLU A 23 -11.66 -5.95 -7.66
N CYS A 24 -10.84 -5.06 -8.23
CA CYS A 24 -9.83 -5.43 -9.21
C CYS A 24 -8.42 -5.60 -8.62
N GLY A 25 -8.21 -5.15 -7.37
CA GLY A 25 -6.93 -5.22 -6.67
C GLY A 25 -5.93 -4.14 -7.11
N ALA A 26 -6.36 -3.16 -7.91
CA ALA A 26 -5.47 -2.12 -8.42
C ALA A 26 -5.32 -0.95 -7.43
N VAL A 27 -4.15 -0.33 -7.46
CA VAL A 27 -3.92 0.98 -6.89
C VAL A 27 -3.30 1.94 -7.89
N GLY A 28 -3.66 3.21 -7.81
CA GLY A 28 -3.05 4.30 -8.57
C GLY A 28 -2.86 5.55 -7.73
N TRP A 29 -1.84 6.35 -8.07
CA TRP A 29 -1.46 7.58 -7.38
C TRP A 29 -1.38 8.74 -8.35
N PHE A 30 -1.87 9.90 -7.92
CA PHE A 30 -1.92 11.09 -8.76
C PHE A 30 -1.60 12.34 -7.96
N ARG A 31 -1.06 13.33 -8.67
CA ARG A 31 -0.94 14.72 -8.21
C ARG A 31 -1.55 15.63 -9.27
N GLY A 32 -2.75 16.15 -8.98
CA GLY A 32 -3.49 16.95 -9.95
C GLY A 32 -3.91 16.10 -11.15
N VAL A 33 -3.22 16.26 -12.28
CA VAL A 33 -3.46 15.49 -13.52
C VAL A 33 -2.34 14.50 -13.86
N GLU A 34 -1.28 14.49 -13.06
CA GLU A 34 -0.08 13.68 -13.29
C GLU A 34 -0.16 12.37 -12.51
N TRP A 35 0.23 11.27 -13.16
CA TRP A 35 0.43 9.98 -12.51
C TRP A 35 1.77 9.96 -11.80
N LEU A 36 1.78 9.51 -10.56
CA LEU A 36 3.02 9.31 -9.81
C LEU A 36 3.56 7.91 -10.08
N ASP A 37 4.88 7.76 -10.02
CA ASP A 37 5.50 6.45 -9.90
C ASP A 37 5.00 5.78 -8.60
N PRO A 38 4.72 4.46 -8.60
CA PRO A 38 4.27 3.78 -7.38
C PRO A 38 5.21 3.96 -6.19
N ALA A 39 6.52 3.98 -6.40
CA ALA A 39 7.48 4.19 -5.32
C ALA A 39 7.39 5.63 -4.76
N GLU A 40 7.13 6.63 -5.61
CA GLU A 40 6.90 8.01 -5.17
C GLU A 40 5.61 8.10 -4.33
N GLY A 41 4.49 7.57 -4.82
CA GLY A 41 3.23 7.57 -4.09
C GLY A 41 3.31 6.85 -2.74
N MET A 42 4.01 5.71 -2.69
CA MET A 42 4.27 4.98 -1.45
C MET A 42 5.17 5.76 -0.49
N ALA A 43 6.25 6.35 -0.98
CA ALA A 43 7.18 7.13 -0.16
C ALA A 43 6.49 8.36 0.46
N GLU A 44 5.62 9.03 -0.29
CA GLU A 44 4.89 10.21 0.21
C GLU A 44 3.90 9.88 1.31
N LEU A 45 3.16 8.78 1.20
CA LEU A 45 2.17 8.41 2.23
C LEU A 45 2.77 7.68 3.42
N PHE A 46 3.79 6.86 3.17
CA PHE A 46 4.23 5.84 4.13
C PHE A 46 5.72 5.89 4.44
N GLY A 47 6.50 6.79 3.82
CA GLY A 47 7.94 6.90 4.06
C GLY A 47 8.33 7.34 5.48
N GLN A 48 7.36 7.72 6.32
CA GLN A 48 7.56 8.01 7.74
C GLN A 48 7.05 6.90 8.67
N TYR A 49 6.59 5.77 8.12
CA TYR A 49 6.16 4.64 8.92
C TYR A 49 7.35 3.78 9.31
N ASP A 50 7.32 3.27 10.54
CA ASP A 50 8.39 2.42 11.07
C ASP A 50 8.04 0.95 10.87
N LEU A 51 9.00 0.15 10.39
CA LEU A 51 8.86 -1.30 10.40
C LEU A 51 8.87 -1.79 11.86
N VAL A 52 7.81 -2.47 12.28
CA VAL A 52 7.66 -2.95 13.67
C VAL A 52 7.57 -4.47 13.78
N GLY A 53 7.49 -5.19 12.67
CA GLY A 53 7.42 -6.64 12.70
C GLY A 53 7.40 -7.30 11.33
N ARG A 54 7.57 -8.62 11.36
CA ARG A 54 7.50 -9.54 10.21
C ARG A 54 6.60 -10.71 10.60
N LEU A 55 5.68 -11.09 9.73
CA LEU A 55 4.76 -12.21 9.93
C LEU A 55 4.87 -13.20 8.79
N ASP A 56 4.78 -14.49 9.12
CA ASP A 56 4.53 -15.53 8.13
C ASP A 56 3.13 -15.33 7.52
N SER A 57 3.03 -15.49 6.21
CA SER A 57 1.77 -15.31 5.48
C SER A 57 0.92 -16.59 5.50
N LEU A 58 -0.30 -16.49 6.04
CA LEU A 58 -1.34 -17.54 5.87
C LEU A 58 -2.20 -17.33 4.60
N SER A 59 -2.31 -16.09 4.11
CA SER A 59 -3.21 -15.73 3.00
C SER A 59 -2.80 -14.48 2.21
N ALA A 60 -1.59 -13.96 2.42
CA ALA A 60 -1.08 -12.84 1.63
C ALA A 60 -0.52 -13.33 0.27
N PRO A 61 -0.45 -12.47 -0.76
CA PRO A 61 0.13 -12.80 -2.07
C PRO A 61 1.63 -13.15 -2.05
N ALA A 62 2.32 -12.90 -0.94
CA ALA A 62 3.73 -13.19 -0.73
C ALA A 62 3.93 -14.06 0.53
N PRO A 63 5.07 -14.76 0.67
CA PRO A 63 5.32 -15.66 1.82
C PRO A 63 5.49 -14.93 3.15
N GLU A 64 5.80 -13.63 3.11
CA GLU A 64 6.03 -12.80 4.29
C GLU A 64 5.26 -11.49 4.20
N VAL A 65 4.81 -11.02 5.36
CA VAL A 65 4.15 -9.72 5.52
C VAL A 65 4.96 -8.86 6.49
N LEU A 66 5.32 -7.67 6.04
CA LEU A 66 5.99 -6.63 6.82
C LEU A 66 4.95 -5.69 7.45
N LEU A 67 5.10 -5.41 8.74
CA LEU A 67 4.17 -4.57 9.50
C LEU A 67 4.78 -3.21 9.75
N TYR A 68 4.13 -2.17 9.25
CA TYR A 68 4.58 -0.79 9.38
C TYR A 68 3.61 0.00 10.25
N ARG A 69 4.13 0.68 11.27
CA ARG A 69 3.36 1.50 12.19
C ARG A 69 3.41 2.98 11.77
N PRO A 70 2.26 3.69 11.73
CA PRO A 70 2.26 5.13 11.54
C PRO A 70 2.86 5.85 12.77
N PRO A 71 3.60 6.95 12.57
CA PRO A 71 4.24 7.67 13.67
C PRO A 71 3.22 8.38 14.60
N ASN A 72 2.03 8.70 14.10
CA ASN A 72 0.93 9.26 14.89
C ASN A 72 -0.42 9.14 14.17
N ARG A 73 -1.49 9.60 14.83
CA ARG A 73 -2.87 9.54 14.32
C ARG A 73 -3.09 10.22 12.96
N ARG A 74 -2.36 11.31 12.66
CA ARG A 74 -2.48 12.00 11.36
C ARG A 74 -1.97 11.11 10.22
N TRP A 75 -0.85 10.44 10.43
CA TRP A 75 -0.33 9.52 9.43
C TRP A 75 -1.21 8.27 9.32
N ARG A 76 -1.74 7.76 10.45
CA ARG A 76 -2.67 6.62 10.43
C ARG A 76 -3.87 6.83 9.51
N SER A 77 -4.44 8.04 9.43
CA SER A 77 -5.55 8.32 8.49
C SER A 77 -5.18 8.21 7.01
N HIS A 78 -3.89 8.07 6.65
CA HIS A 78 -3.51 7.77 5.28
C HIS A 78 -3.99 6.39 4.82
N LEU A 79 -4.17 5.46 5.76
CA LEU A 79 -4.73 4.14 5.49
C LEU A 79 -6.18 4.21 5.00
N ASP A 80 -6.93 5.24 5.37
CA ASP A 80 -8.34 5.42 4.99
C ASP A 80 -8.52 5.66 3.47
N ALA A 81 -7.43 5.90 2.74
CA ALA A 81 -7.43 5.98 1.27
C ALA A 81 -7.53 4.61 0.59
N PHE A 82 -7.45 3.51 1.35
CA PHE A 82 -7.44 2.15 0.84
C PHE A 82 -8.58 1.31 1.47
N PRO A 83 -9.06 0.28 0.77
CA PRO A 83 -9.92 -0.74 1.36
C PRO A 83 -9.18 -1.60 2.39
N LYS A 84 -9.81 -1.76 3.56
CA LYS A 84 -9.34 -2.58 4.68
C LYS A 84 -9.28 -4.06 4.30
N HIS A 85 -8.23 -4.75 4.75
CA HIS A 85 -8.06 -6.20 4.57
C HIS A 85 -8.13 -6.70 3.11
N VAL A 86 -7.93 -5.81 2.14
CA VAL A 86 -7.80 -6.19 0.73
C VAL A 86 -6.36 -5.98 0.31
N TRP A 87 -5.79 -6.97 -0.38
CA TRP A 87 -4.47 -6.86 -0.98
C TRP A 87 -4.57 -6.14 -2.32
N LEU A 88 -3.86 -5.03 -2.44
CA LEU A 88 -3.75 -4.25 -3.67
C LEU A 88 -2.33 -4.36 -4.19
N GLU A 89 -2.17 -4.53 -5.49
CA GLU A 89 -0.86 -4.57 -6.13
C GLU A 89 -0.30 -3.15 -6.24
N ALA A 90 0.62 -2.81 -5.33
CA ALA A 90 1.23 -1.48 -5.22
C ALA A 90 2.25 -1.24 -6.33
N ALA A 91 3.08 -2.22 -6.58
CA ALA A 91 4.04 -2.23 -7.67
C ALA A 91 4.16 -3.68 -8.13
N PRO A 92 4.79 -3.95 -9.29
CA PRO A 92 5.08 -5.32 -9.69
C PRO A 92 5.75 -6.07 -8.52
N ASP A 93 5.21 -7.22 -8.15
CA ASP A 93 5.70 -8.05 -7.03
C ASP A 93 5.67 -7.39 -5.63
N LEU A 94 4.86 -6.35 -5.43
CA LEU A 94 4.65 -5.71 -4.12
C LEU A 94 3.17 -5.47 -3.88
N TRP A 95 2.63 -6.07 -2.83
CA TRP A 95 1.25 -5.87 -2.41
C TRP A 95 1.17 -5.06 -1.12
N LEU A 96 0.13 -4.25 -1.02
CA LEU A 96 -0.20 -3.45 0.16
C LEU A 96 -1.59 -3.83 0.70
N SER A 97 -1.74 -3.79 2.02
CA SER A 97 -3.02 -3.86 2.71
C SER A 97 -2.93 -3.13 4.04
N HIS A 98 -3.99 -3.12 4.84
CA HIS A 98 -3.95 -2.59 6.20
C HIS A 98 -5.02 -3.22 7.09
N ASP A 99 -4.79 -3.13 8.40
CA ASP A 99 -5.68 -3.59 9.47
C ASP A 99 -6.24 -2.43 10.31
N ASP A 100 -6.20 -1.20 9.77
CA ASP A 100 -6.52 0.10 10.40
C ASP A 100 -5.49 0.70 11.34
N GLU A 101 -4.59 -0.13 11.85
CA GLU A 101 -3.54 0.27 12.78
C GLU A 101 -2.18 0.29 12.07
N HIS A 102 -1.94 -0.68 11.18
CA HIS A 102 -0.70 -0.92 10.49
C HIS A 102 -0.89 -0.95 8.98
N LEU A 103 0.12 -0.47 8.27
CA LEU A 103 0.32 -0.80 6.87
C LEU A 103 0.96 -2.20 6.80
N LEU A 104 0.42 -3.04 5.93
CA LEU A 104 0.92 -4.38 5.67
C LEU A 104 1.53 -4.41 4.26
N LEU A 105 2.81 -4.74 4.14
CA LEU A 105 3.47 -4.90 2.84
C LEU A 105 3.87 -6.36 2.64
N ALA A 106 3.53 -6.91 1.48
CA ALA A 106 3.85 -8.29 1.11
C ALA A 106 4.71 -8.26 -0.17
N PRO A 107 6.04 -8.24 -0.06
CA PRO A 107 6.93 -8.30 -1.21
C PRO A 107 7.12 -9.75 -1.68
N ALA A 108 6.81 -10.06 -2.94
CA ALA A 108 7.12 -11.39 -3.51
C ALA A 108 8.55 -11.47 -4.09
N ASN A 109 9.17 -10.32 -4.35
CA ASN A 109 10.54 -10.25 -4.83
C ASN A 109 11.53 -10.02 -3.67
N PRO A 110 12.60 -10.84 -3.54
CA PRO A 110 13.64 -10.66 -2.52
C PRO A 110 14.28 -9.27 -2.51
N ILE A 111 14.45 -8.62 -3.66
CA ILE A 111 15.02 -7.27 -3.75
C ILE A 111 14.12 -6.23 -3.07
N HIS A 112 12.79 -6.36 -3.22
CA HIS A 112 11.84 -5.49 -2.52
C HIS A 112 11.91 -5.71 -1.01
N LEU A 113 11.96 -6.97 -0.58
CA LEU A 113 12.11 -7.31 0.83
C LEU A 113 13.38 -6.67 1.43
N GLU A 114 14.52 -6.81 0.76
CA GLU A 114 15.79 -6.22 1.21
C GLU A 114 15.74 -4.68 1.27
N ASN A 115 15.14 -4.02 0.27
CA ASN A 115 15.04 -2.57 0.24
C ASN A 115 14.09 -2.03 1.31
N LEU A 116 12.95 -2.69 1.53
CA LEU A 116 11.92 -2.29 2.50
C LEU A 116 12.39 -2.49 3.95
N THR A 117 13.26 -3.47 4.19
CA THR A 117 13.82 -3.74 5.52
C THR A 117 15.13 -3.01 5.80
N ARG A 118 15.64 -2.21 4.85
CA ARG A 118 16.93 -1.51 5.01
C ARG A 118 16.81 -0.37 6.01
N GLY A 119 17.61 -0.42 7.07
CA GLY A 119 17.67 0.63 8.09
C GLY A 119 16.60 0.54 9.17
N ALA A 120 15.78 -0.52 9.15
CA ALA A 120 14.90 -0.92 10.23
C ALA A 120 15.65 -1.70 11.32
#